data_AF-A4AVG3-F1
#
_entry.id   AF-A4AVG3-F1
#
_cell.length_a   1.000
_cell.length_b   1.000
_cell.length_c   1.000
_cell.angle_alpha   90.00
_cell.angle_beta   90.00
_cell.angle_gamma   90.00
#
_symmetry.space_group_name_H-M   'P 1'
#
loop_
_entity.id
_entity.type
_entity.pdbx_description
1 polymer ?
#
loop_
_entity_poly.entity_id
_entity_poly.type
_entity_poly.pdbx_seq_one_letter_code
_entity_poly.pdbx_strand_id
1 'polypeptide(L)'
;MIVWSGRGFLSVIVLIAALFASISLLPKHLADYGFVIATFTAGIFSWYFGHKWNTANAMTVIDEKTGEKFLLKNNNSLFWIKMEYWGPIFLVLGIVILFQNSLNAAIVASILLISFTAYRFSSKKKDLNNVKNANLVVERRQNDESAIASNREVIELNPDREKMRVTKEDPNRFMPK
;
A
#
# COMPACT_ATOMS: atom_id res chain seq x y z
N MET A 1 -27.03 10.39 14.27
CA MET A 1 -26.36 9.82 13.08
C MET A 1 -25.20 10.76 12.75
N ILE A 2 -23.95 10.37 13.02
CA ILE A 2 -22.80 11.27 12.81
C ILE A 2 -22.28 11.02 11.39
N VAL A 3 -22.23 12.08 10.60
CA VAL A 3 -21.91 12.05 9.15
C VAL A 3 -20.39 11.95 8.92
N TRP A 4 -19.58 12.08 9.97
CA TRP A 4 -18.13 12.03 9.93
C TRP A 4 -17.55 11.13 11.04
N SER A 5 -16.39 10.54 10.78
CA SER A 5 -15.62 9.78 11.76
C SER A 5 -14.15 10.20 11.68
N GLY A 6 -13.55 10.50 12.84
CA GLY A 6 -12.15 10.90 12.97
C GLY A 6 -11.83 12.20 12.24
N ARG A 7 -10.77 12.18 11.42
CA ARG A 7 -10.20 13.35 10.74
C ARG A 7 -10.77 13.60 9.33
N GLY A 8 -11.87 12.96 8.95
CA GLY A 8 -12.45 13.09 7.60
C GLY A 8 -12.84 14.52 7.21
N PHE A 9 -13.23 15.35 8.19
CA PHE A 9 -13.61 16.75 7.97
C PHE A 9 -12.45 17.66 7.54
N LEU A 10 -11.19 17.21 7.74
CA LEU A 10 -10.02 18.01 7.43
C LEU A 10 -9.88 18.30 5.93
N SER A 11 -10.36 17.38 5.07
CA SER A 11 -10.43 17.57 3.63
C SER A 11 -11.23 18.81 3.23
N VAL A 12 -12.37 19.02 3.88
CA VAL A 12 -13.27 20.16 3.62
C VAL A 12 -12.68 21.45 4.18
N ILE A 13 -12.09 21.39 5.38
CA ILE A 13 -11.40 22.55 5.97
C ILE A 13 -10.27 23.03 5.06
N VAL A 14 -9.47 22.12 4.53
CA VAL A 14 -8.36 22.48 3.64
C VAL A 14 -8.87 23.08 2.34
N LEU A 15 -9.99 22.58 1.79
CA LEU A 15 -10.63 23.18 0.63
C LEU A 15 -11.07 24.62 0.91
N ILE A 16 -11.78 24.84 2.02
CA ILE A 16 -12.24 26.17 2.41
C ILE A 16 -11.05 27.11 2.64
N ALA A 17 -10.04 26.67 3.40
CA ALA A 17 -8.85 27.45 3.67
C ALA A 17 -8.08 27.80 2.38
N ALA A 18 -7.92 26.84 1.47
CA ALA A 18 -7.27 27.06 0.18
C ALA A 18 -8.07 28.00 -0.73
N LEU A 19 -9.40 27.98 -0.65
CA LEU A 19 -10.28 28.90 -1.38
C LEU A 19 -10.13 30.33 -0.84
N PHE A 20 -10.17 30.51 0.48
CA PHE A 20 -9.92 31.82 1.10
C PHE A 20 -8.53 32.35 0.77
N ALA A 21 -7.51 31.49 0.85
CA ALA A 21 -6.15 31.85 0.46
C ALA A 21 -6.10 32.25 -1.01
N SER A 22 -6.79 31.52 -1.88
CA SER A 22 -6.82 31.82 -3.32
C SER A 22 -7.44 33.19 -3.60
N ILE A 23 -8.56 33.52 -2.96
CA ILE A 23 -9.21 34.83 -3.11
C ILE A 23 -8.31 35.96 -2.58
N SER A 24 -7.61 35.73 -1.46
CA SER A 24 -6.80 36.77 -0.83
C SER A 24 -5.44 36.98 -1.50
N LEU A 25 -4.84 35.94 -2.09
CA LEU A 25 -3.50 36.00 -2.67
C LEU A 25 -3.51 36.20 -4.19
N LEU A 26 -4.54 35.73 -4.91
CA LEU A 26 -4.52 35.83 -6.37
C LEU A 26 -5.02 37.20 -6.85
N PRO A 27 -4.34 37.78 -7.86
CA PRO A 27 -4.82 38.97 -8.55
C PRO A 27 -6.09 38.67 -9.35
N LYS A 28 -6.94 39.69 -9.56
CA LYS A 28 -8.27 39.56 -10.18
C LYS A 28 -8.29 38.81 -11.52
N HIS A 29 -7.24 38.93 -12.32
CA HIS A 29 -7.14 38.24 -13.62
C HIS A 29 -6.96 36.71 -13.51
N LEU A 30 -6.59 36.20 -12.33
CA LEU A 30 -6.47 34.77 -12.05
C LEU A 30 -7.55 34.28 -11.07
N ALA A 31 -8.52 35.12 -10.72
CA ALA A 31 -9.58 34.77 -9.78
C ALA A 31 -10.38 33.55 -10.28
N ASP A 32 -10.57 33.43 -11.59
CA ASP A 32 -11.27 32.31 -12.22
C ASP A 32 -10.55 30.96 -12.00
N TYR A 33 -9.22 31.00 -11.84
CA TYR A 33 -8.40 29.83 -11.49
C TYR A 33 -8.32 29.58 -9.98
N GLY A 34 -8.79 30.50 -9.15
CA GLY A 34 -8.70 30.37 -7.68
C GLY A 34 -9.40 29.11 -7.18
N PHE A 35 -10.57 28.79 -7.73
CA PHE A 35 -11.30 27.56 -7.37
C PHE A 35 -10.58 26.29 -7.84
N VAL A 36 -9.97 26.34 -9.02
CA VAL A 36 -9.14 25.25 -9.57
C VAL A 36 -7.96 24.99 -8.64
N ILE A 37 -7.21 26.03 -8.28
CA ILE A 37 -6.05 25.91 -7.40
C ILE A 37 -6.47 25.34 -6.04
N ALA A 38 -7.53 25.86 -5.44
CA ALA A 38 -8.03 25.39 -4.15
C ALA A 38 -8.43 23.91 -4.18
N THR A 39 -9.12 23.45 -5.23
CA THR A 39 -9.52 22.05 -5.39
C THR A 39 -8.33 21.12 -5.64
N PHE A 40 -7.35 21.54 -6.44
CA PHE A 40 -6.11 20.77 -6.61
C PHE A 40 -5.33 20.65 -5.31
N THR A 41 -5.15 21.74 -4.57
CA THR A 41 -4.47 21.74 -3.25
C THR A 41 -5.19 20.82 -2.26
N ALA A 42 -6.51 20.94 -2.15
CA ALA A 42 -7.31 20.09 -1.26
C ALA A 42 -7.29 18.62 -1.68
N GLY A 43 -7.28 18.34 -2.99
CA GLY A 43 -7.18 17.01 -3.56
C GLY A 43 -5.84 16.34 -3.22
N ILE A 44 -4.73 17.03 -3.49
CA ILE A 44 -3.38 16.54 -3.17
C ILE A 44 -3.23 16.30 -1.67
N PHE A 45 -3.68 17.24 -0.84
CA PHE A 45 -3.64 17.10 0.61
C PHE A 45 -4.46 15.90 1.10
N SER A 46 -5.72 15.79 0.63
CA SER A 46 -6.63 14.70 1.04
C SER A 46 -6.10 13.33 0.62
N TRP A 47 -5.47 13.24 -0.55
CA TRP A 47 -4.81 12.02 -1.00
C TRP A 47 -3.62 11.65 -0.10
N TYR A 48 -2.68 12.59 0.11
CA TYR A 48 -1.44 12.32 0.83
C TYR A 48 -1.70 12.00 2.31
N PHE A 49 -2.45 12.87 2.99
CA PHE A 49 -2.76 12.69 4.41
C PHE A 49 -3.82 11.61 4.64
N GLY A 50 -4.79 11.46 3.74
CA GLY A 50 -5.75 10.37 3.77
C GLY A 50 -5.04 9.02 3.68
N HIS A 51 -4.08 8.86 2.77
CA HIS A 51 -3.32 7.63 2.68
C HIS A 51 -2.44 7.39 3.92
N LYS A 52 -1.71 8.40 4.39
CA LYS A 52 -0.84 8.29 5.57
C LYS A 52 -1.62 7.90 6.83
N TRP A 53 -2.76 8.55 7.07
CA TRP A 53 -3.55 8.32 8.29
C TRP A 53 -4.46 7.10 8.22
N ASN A 54 -4.88 6.68 7.03
CA ASN A 54 -5.72 5.48 6.88
C ASN A 54 -4.88 4.19 6.82
N THR A 55 -3.61 4.28 6.41
CA THR A 55 -2.69 3.14 6.40
C THR A 55 -2.03 2.92 7.76
N ALA A 56 -1.72 3.99 8.51
CA ALA A 56 -1.04 3.89 9.80
C ALA A 56 -1.92 3.30 10.94
N ASN A 57 -3.24 3.30 10.79
CA ASN A 57 -4.18 2.91 11.85
C ASN A 57 -4.79 1.50 11.66
N ALA A 58 -4.15 0.62 10.90
CA ALA A 58 -4.49 -0.79 10.90
C ALA A 58 -3.69 -1.50 12.01
N MET A 59 -4.05 -1.26 13.27
CA MET A 59 -3.50 -2.04 14.39
C MET A 59 -4.27 -3.35 14.50
N THR A 60 -3.57 -4.47 14.33
CA THR A 60 -4.02 -5.78 14.80
C THR A 60 -3.90 -5.79 16.32
N VAL A 61 -5.03 -5.68 17.00
CA VAL A 61 -5.10 -5.84 18.46
C VAL A 61 -5.48 -7.30 18.72
N ILE A 62 -4.67 -7.99 19.53
CA ILE A 62 -4.95 -9.36 19.96
C ILE A 62 -5.71 -9.22 21.27
N ASP A 63 -6.92 -9.78 21.34
CA ASP A 63 -7.67 -9.84 22.59
C ASP A 63 -7.02 -10.91 23.49
N GLU A 64 -6.42 -10.48 24.61
CA GLU A 64 -5.70 -11.36 25.54
C GLU A 64 -6.61 -12.42 26.19
N LYS A 65 -7.94 -12.25 26.17
CA LYS A 65 -8.88 -13.18 26.80
C LYS A 65 -9.39 -14.28 25.86
N THR A 66 -9.50 -14.01 24.57
CA THR A 66 -10.04 -14.96 23.58
C THR A 66 -9.01 -15.43 22.57
N GLY A 67 -7.85 -14.76 22.48
CA GLY A 67 -6.83 -15.04 21.47
C GLY A 67 -7.24 -14.63 20.06
N GLU A 68 -8.41 -14.00 19.89
CA GLU A 68 -8.88 -13.53 18.59
C GLU A 68 -8.14 -12.26 18.17
N LYS A 69 -7.72 -12.25 16.89
CA LYS A 69 -7.06 -11.10 16.27
C LYS A 69 -8.13 -10.19 15.66
N PHE A 70 -8.39 -9.06 16.30
CA PHE A 70 -9.28 -8.05 15.71
C PHE A 70 -8.46 -6.97 15.00
N LEU A 71 -8.80 -6.72 13.74
CA LEU A 71 -8.27 -5.59 12.97
C LEU A 71 -9.04 -4.34 13.36
N LEU A 72 -8.50 -3.56 14.31
CA LEU A 72 -9.08 -2.28 14.69
C LEU A 72 -8.70 -1.24 13.64
N LYS A 73 -9.49 -1.17 12.57
CA LYS A 73 -9.28 -0.20 11.49
C LYS A 73 -9.98 1.12 11.84
N ASN A 74 -9.20 2.12 12.22
CA ASN A 74 -9.76 3.44 12.53
C ASN A 74 -10.24 4.10 11.23
N ASN A 75 -11.56 4.12 11.01
CA ASN A 75 -12.15 4.60 9.76
C ASN A 75 -12.25 6.14 9.77
N ASN A 76 -11.19 6.81 9.31
CA ASN A 76 -11.23 8.25 9.01
C ASN A 76 -12.08 8.48 7.75
N SER A 77 -13.36 8.77 7.93
CA SER A 77 -14.34 8.90 6.85
C SER A 77 -15.18 10.15 7.00
N LEU A 78 -15.56 10.71 5.85
CA LEU A 78 -16.53 11.80 5.73
C LEU A 78 -17.63 11.30 4.79
N PHE A 79 -18.88 11.35 5.23
CA PHE A 79 -20.03 10.74 4.53
C PHE A 79 -19.78 9.26 4.20
N TRP A 80 -19.20 8.49 5.13
CA TRP A 80 -18.81 7.08 4.91
C TRP A 80 -17.73 6.85 3.84
N ILE A 81 -17.24 7.90 3.18
CA ILE A 81 -16.16 7.86 2.19
C ILE A 81 -14.84 8.10 2.91
N LYS A 82 -13.88 7.18 2.76
CA LYS A 82 -12.53 7.33 3.32
C LYS A 82 -11.87 8.59 2.76
N MET A 83 -11.14 9.30 3.62
CA MET A 83 -10.45 10.54 3.27
C MET A 83 -9.59 10.44 1.99
N GLU A 84 -8.99 9.28 1.73
CA GLU A 84 -8.19 9.02 0.53
C GLU A 84 -8.96 9.17 -0.79
N TYR A 85 -10.28 8.92 -0.80
CA TYR A 85 -11.12 9.05 -1.99
C TYR A 85 -11.58 10.48 -2.25
N TRP A 86 -11.51 11.37 -1.26
CA TRP A 86 -11.75 12.79 -1.48
C TRP A 86 -10.66 13.45 -2.33
N GLY A 87 -9.44 12.88 -2.31
CA GLY A 87 -8.34 13.29 -3.16
C GLY A 87 -8.68 13.30 -4.67
N PRO A 88 -8.95 12.13 -5.28
CA PRO A 88 -9.31 12.09 -6.70
C PRO A 88 -10.64 12.79 -7.00
N ILE A 89 -11.61 12.81 -6.07
CA ILE A 89 -12.86 13.56 -6.25
C ILE A 89 -12.58 15.05 -6.46
N PHE A 90 -11.77 15.67 -5.61
CA PHE A 90 -11.41 17.08 -5.77
C PHE A 90 -10.55 17.35 -7.01
N LEU A 91 -9.65 16.45 -7.37
CA LEU A 91 -8.86 16.58 -8.60
C LEU A 91 -9.75 16.54 -9.85
N VAL A 92 -10.70 15.61 -9.93
CA VAL A 92 -11.66 15.53 -11.04
C VAL A 92 -12.53 16.78 -11.08
N LEU A 93 -13.00 17.26 -9.92
CA LEU A 93 -13.81 18.46 -9.83
C LEU A 93 -13.04 19.70 -10.32
N GLY A 94 -11.76 19.82 -9.96
CA GLY A 94 -10.86 20.85 -10.48
C GLY A 94 -10.69 20.79 -12.00
N ILE A 95 -10.55 19.59 -12.57
CA ILE A 95 -10.46 19.38 -14.02
C ILE A 95 -11.77 19.79 -14.73
N VAL A 96 -12.92 19.42 -14.20
CA VAL A 96 -14.24 19.78 -14.77
C VAL A 96 -14.40 21.29 -14.87
N ILE A 97 -13.94 22.03 -13.86
CA ILE A 97 -13.98 23.50 -13.87
C ILE A 97 -12.91 24.07 -14.79
N LEU A 98 -11.75 23.40 -14.89
CA LEU A 98 -10.70 23.78 -15.82
C LEU A 98 -11.18 23.68 -17.28
N PHE A 99 -12.05 22.73 -17.63
CA PHE A 99 -12.65 22.66 -18.96
C PHE A 99 -13.44 23.92 -19.35
N GLN A 100 -14.01 24.64 -18.38
CA GLN A 100 -14.74 25.88 -18.62
C GLN A 100 -13.80 27.06 -18.90
N ASN A 101 -12.58 27.01 -18.36
CA ASN A 101 -11.59 28.09 -18.49
C ASN A 101 -10.60 27.85 -19.63
N SER A 102 -10.10 26.63 -19.77
CA SER A 102 -9.07 26.26 -20.74
C SER A 102 -9.08 24.76 -21.05
N LEU A 103 -9.51 24.43 -22.27
CA LEU A 103 -9.57 23.06 -22.79
C LEU A 103 -8.18 22.38 -22.78
N ASN A 104 -7.15 23.10 -23.23
CA ASN A 104 -5.78 22.57 -23.31
C ASN A 104 -5.24 22.22 -21.92
N ALA A 105 -5.45 23.11 -20.94
CA ALA A 105 -5.02 22.88 -19.57
C ALA A 105 -5.78 21.69 -18.94
N ALA A 106 -7.08 21.54 -19.25
CA ALA A 106 -7.88 20.43 -18.78
C ALA A 106 -7.42 19.07 -19.33
N ILE A 107 -7.05 19.01 -20.62
CA ILE A 107 -6.51 17.80 -21.25
C ILE A 107 -5.17 17.41 -20.59
N VAL A 108 -4.26 18.36 -20.42
CA VAL A 108 -2.96 18.13 -19.77
C VAL A 108 -3.16 17.63 -18.33
N ALA A 109 -4.02 18.29 -17.56
CA ALA A 109 -4.33 17.89 -16.18
C ALA A 109 -4.94 16.48 -16.10
N SER A 110 -5.80 16.13 -17.06
CA SER A 110 -6.40 14.79 -17.15
C SER A 110 -5.35 13.71 -17.43
N ILE A 111 -4.44 13.97 -18.38
CA ILE A 111 -3.34 13.05 -18.70
C ILE A 111 -2.42 12.87 -17.48
N LEU A 112 -2.09 13.95 -16.77
CA LEU A 112 -1.31 13.88 -15.54
C LEU A 112 -2.00 13.05 -14.46
N LEU A 113 -3.32 13.23 -14.27
CA LEU A 113 -4.09 12.45 -13.30
C LEU A 113 -4.09 10.96 -13.66
N ILE A 114 -4.32 10.61 -14.93
CA ILE A 114 -4.29 9.23 -15.41
C ILE A 114 -2.89 8.61 -15.24
N SER A 115 -1.84 9.33 -15.64
CA SER A 115 -0.45 8.89 -15.48
C SER A 115 -0.10 8.66 -14.00
N PHE A 116 -0.47 9.60 -13.14
CA PHE A 116 -0.22 9.52 -11.70
C PHE A 116 -0.97 8.35 -11.03
N THR A 117 -2.24 8.15 -11.38
CA THR A 117 -3.04 7.04 -10.84
C THR A 117 -2.55 5.68 -11.35
N ALA A 118 -2.17 5.58 -12.63
CA ALA A 118 -1.57 4.37 -13.22
C ALA A 118 -0.23 4.03 -12.57
N TYR A 119 0.64 5.03 -12.36
CA TYR A 119 1.91 4.87 -11.65
C TYR A 119 1.70 4.30 -10.24
N ARG A 120 0.75 4.85 -9.50
CA ARG A 120 0.43 4.40 -8.12
C ARG A 120 -0.13 2.98 -8.09
N PHE A 121 -0.92 2.59 -9.09
CA PHE A 121 -1.44 1.22 -9.21
C PHE A 121 -0.32 0.22 -9.55
N SER A 122 0.59 0.59 -10.44
CA SER A 122 1.75 -0.23 -10.80
C SER A 122 2.70 -0.46 -9.63
N SER A 123 2.94 0.58 -8.81
CA SER A 123 3.76 0.49 -7.60
C SER A 123 3.19 -0.52 -6.58
N LYS A 124 1.88 -0.50 -6.31
CA LYS A 124 1.25 -1.50 -5.41
C LYS A 124 1.41 -2.94 -5.88
N LYS A 125 1.36 -3.16 -7.20
CA LYS A 125 1.52 -4.51 -7.79
C LYS A 125 2.94 -5.04 -7.56
N LYS A 126 3.95 -4.16 -7.58
CA LYS A 126 5.35 -4.52 -7.34
C LYS A 126 5.57 -4.99 -5.91
N ASP A 127 4.98 -4.31 -4.92
CA ASP A 127 5.11 -4.68 -3.51
C ASP A 127 4.48 -6.04 -3.21
N LEU A 128 3.30 -6.32 -3.78
CA LEU A 128 2.62 -7.60 -3.58
C LEU A 128 3.43 -8.77 -4.13
N ASN A 129 4.05 -8.59 -5.31
CA ASN A 129 4.91 -9.60 -5.91
C ASN A 129 6.16 -9.86 -5.07
N ASN A 130 6.76 -8.82 -4.49
CA ASN A 130 7.93 -8.97 -3.62
C ASN A 130 7.61 -9.78 -2.35
N VAL A 131 6.46 -9.52 -1.71
CA VAL A 131 6.01 -10.28 -0.54
C VAL A 131 5.72 -11.74 -0.91
N LYS A 132 5.06 -11.99 -2.04
CA LYS A 132 4.79 -13.36 -2.51
C LYS A 132 6.09 -14.12 -2.75
N ASN A 133 7.09 -13.49 -3.37
CA ASN A 133 8.40 -14.10 -3.61
C ASN A 133 9.14 -14.37 -2.30
N ALA A 134 9.08 -13.46 -1.32
CA ALA A 134 9.68 -13.66 0.00
C ALA A 134 9.06 -14.87 0.72
N ASN A 135 7.73 -14.97 0.73
CA ASN A 135 7.03 -16.10 1.35
C ASN A 135 7.38 -17.44 0.68
N LEU A 136 7.47 -17.46 -0.65
CA LEU A 136 7.89 -18.67 -1.40
C LEU A 136 9.32 -19.11 -1.05
N VAL A 137 10.22 -18.17 -0.79
CA VAL A 137 11.60 -18.48 -0.36
C VAL A 137 11.62 -19.03 1.08
N VAL A 138 10.81 -18.48 1.98
CA VAL A 138 10.68 -18.97 3.37
C VAL A 138 10.07 -20.38 3.39
N GLU A 139 9.03 -20.61 2.61
CA GLU A 139 8.36 -21.92 2.51
C GLU A 139 9.30 -23.01 1.97
N ARG A 140 10.12 -22.69 0.95
CA ARG A 140 11.16 -23.62 0.47
C ARG A 140 12.17 -23.98 1.55
N ARG A 141 12.67 -22.99 2.31
CA ARG A 141 13.64 -23.25 3.40
C ARG A 141 13.06 -24.14 4.49
N GLN A 142 11.80 -23.93 4.87
CA GLN A 142 11.14 -24.77 5.88
C GLN A 142 10.99 -26.22 5.38
N ASN A 143 10.63 -26.40 4.11
CA ASN A 143 10.55 -27.72 3.50
C ASN A 143 11.94 -28.40 3.46
N ASP A 144 12.98 -27.69 3.08
CA ASP A 144 14.35 -28.21 3.05
C ASP A 144 14.84 -28.61 4.46
N GLU A 145 14.60 -27.77 5.47
CA GLU A 145 14.93 -28.08 6.87
C GLU A 145 14.17 -29.29 7.40
N SER A 146 12.88 -29.40 7.08
CA SER A 146 12.07 -30.58 7.47
C SER A 146 12.54 -31.87 6.81
N ALA A 147 12.96 -31.80 5.54
CA ALA A 147 13.51 -32.95 4.82
C ALA A 147 14.87 -33.38 5.39
N ILE A 148 15.72 -32.42 5.77
CA ILE A 148 17.01 -32.70 6.42
C ILE A 148 16.79 -33.31 7.81
N ALA A 149 15.87 -32.78 8.61
CA ALA A 149 15.54 -33.31 9.94
C ALA A 149 15.00 -34.75 9.86
N SER A 150 14.07 -35.00 8.92
CA SER A 150 13.54 -36.34 8.67
C SER A 150 14.63 -37.32 8.23
N ASN A 151 15.52 -36.93 7.32
CA ASN A 151 16.66 -37.77 6.92
C ASN A 151 17.59 -38.06 8.10
N ARG A 152 17.85 -37.07 8.96
CA ARG A 152 18.70 -37.25 10.15
C ARG A 152 18.11 -38.24 11.13
N GLU A 153 16.80 -38.17 11.38
CA GLU A 153 16.08 -39.13 12.22
C GLU A 153 16.14 -40.56 11.65
N VAL A 154 15.99 -40.72 10.33
CA VAL A 154 16.12 -42.02 9.66
C VAL A 154 17.54 -42.60 9.81
N ILE A 155 18.58 -41.75 9.75
CA ILE A 155 19.98 -42.16 9.93
C ILE A 155 20.23 -42.57 11.40
N GLU A 156 19.70 -41.82 12.37
CA GLU A 156 19.83 -42.13 13.80
C GLU A 156 19.12 -43.44 14.18
N LEU A 157 17.96 -43.72 13.57
CA LEU A 157 17.20 -44.95 13.80
C LEU A 157 17.83 -46.18 13.12
N ASN A 158 18.75 -46.01 12.17
CA ASN A 158 19.30 -47.11 11.37
C ASN A 158 20.80 -46.93 11.02
N PRO A 159 21.68 -46.83 12.03
CA PRO A 159 23.09 -46.46 11.83
C PRO A 159 23.88 -47.48 10.98
N ASP A 160 23.45 -48.75 10.96
CA ASP A 160 24.13 -49.81 10.22
C ASP A 160 23.88 -49.72 8.70
N ARG A 161 22.74 -49.15 8.28
CA ARG A 161 22.46 -48.87 6.86
C ARG A 161 23.37 -47.78 6.30
N GLU A 162 23.65 -46.74 7.08
CA GLU A 162 24.52 -45.63 6.66
C GLU A 162 25.97 -46.10 6.49
N LYS A 163 26.48 -46.92 7.44
CA LYS A 163 27.82 -47.52 7.36
C LYS A 163 28.00 -48.40 6.11
N MET A 164 26.96 -49.14 5.71
CA MET A 164 26.98 -49.91 4.45
C MET A 164 26.94 -49.04 3.18
N ARG A 165 26.36 -47.84 3.25
CA ARG A 165 26.33 -46.88 2.14
C ARG A 165 27.70 -46.23 1.93
N VAL A 166 28.31 -45.73 3.01
CA VAL A 166 29.64 -45.09 2.98
C VAL A 166 30.72 -46.05 2.49
N THR A 167 30.68 -47.32 2.89
CA THR A 167 31.62 -48.34 2.42
C THR A 167 31.44 -48.75 0.95
N LYS A 168 30.29 -48.44 0.33
CA LYS A 168 30.08 -48.63 -1.11
C LYS A 168 30.55 -47.44 -1.93
N GLU A 169 30.49 -46.23 -1.38
CA GLU A 169 30.87 -44.99 -2.08
C GLU A 169 32.34 -44.59 -1.90
N ASP A 170 33.08 -45.26 -1.01
CA ASP A 170 34.51 -45.00 -0.82
C ASP A 170 35.32 -45.22 -2.12
N PRO A 171 35.79 -44.13 -2.78
CA PRO A 171 36.52 -44.22 -4.04
C PRO A 171 37.87 -44.95 -3.86
N ASN A 172 38.41 -44.94 -2.65
CA ASN A 172 39.69 -45.57 -2.34
C ASN A 172 39.60 -47.08 -2.16
N ARG A 173 38.39 -47.67 -2.15
CA ARG A 173 38.20 -49.12 -2.12
C ARG A 173 38.84 -49.83 -3.34
N PHE A 174 39.02 -49.10 -4.44
CA PHE A 174 39.59 -49.64 -5.68
C PHE A 174 41.08 -49.31 -5.86
N MET A 175 41.72 -48.62 -4.92
CA MET A 175 43.17 -48.38 -5.01
C MET A 175 43.95 -49.60 -4.49
N PRO A 176 44.87 -50.16 -5.29
CA PRO A 176 45.75 -51.24 -4.85
C PRO A 176 46.78 -50.69 -3.85
N LYS A 177 47.02 -51.45 -2.76
CA LYS A 177 47.98 -51.14 -1.70
C LYS A 177 49.43 -51.36 -2.15
#